data_AF-A0A430UM83-F1
#
_entry.id   AF-A0A430UM83-F1
#
_cell.length_a   1.000
_cell.length_b   1.000
_cell.length_c   1.000
_cell.angle_alpha   90.00
_cell.angle_beta   90.00
_cell.angle_gamma   90.00
#
_symmetry.space_group_name_H-M   'P 1'
#
loop_
_entity.id
_entity.type
_entity.pdbx_description
1 polymer ?
#
loop_
_entity_poly.entity_id
_entity_poly.type
_entity_poly.pdbx_seq_one_letter_code
_entity_poly.pdbx_strand_id
1 'polypeptide(L)'
;MTLIYGSPNQSISLRVRGEANLTLERAATLEGNQVLGDGLNFPTTLRLSCVYAPTNAIPALGLEETMAHLIALGAAIRQAVRLEVSIDGATYTRALRPGGTLRVRRLQAGVAEYELELLPGEPWWRGPGNTPVLLYVG
;
A
#
# COMPACT_ATOMS: atom_id res chain seq x y z
N MET A 1 -1.02 -4.58 -5.76
CA MET A 1 -0.32 -4.20 -4.52
C MET A 1 -0.85 -5.09 -3.40
N THR A 2 -0.02 -5.48 -2.44
CA THR A 2 -0.40 -6.43 -1.40
C THR A 2 0.07 -5.93 -0.04
N LEU A 3 -0.83 -5.88 0.93
CA LEU A 3 -0.51 -5.56 2.32
C LEU A 3 -0.21 -6.86 3.06
N ILE A 4 0.97 -6.96 3.67
CA ILE A 4 1.37 -8.08 4.51
C ILE A 4 1.22 -7.67 5.98
N TYR A 5 0.57 -8.52 6.76
CA TYR A 5 0.25 -8.27 8.17
C TYR A 5 0.32 -9.56 9.00
N GLY A 6 0.46 -9.38 10.32
CA GLY A 6 0.51 -10.50 11.27
C GLY A 6 1.73 -11.43 11.10
N SER A 7 1.69 -12.59 11.77
CA SER A 7 2.75 -13.60 11.71
C SER A 7 2.20 -14.97 11.22
N PRO A 8 2.85 -15.68 10.27
CA PRO A 8 4.02 -15.25 9.53
C PRO A 8 3.73 -14.59 8.17
N ASN A 9 2.55 -14.70 7.54
CA ASN A 9 2.29 -14.14 6.19
C ASN A 9 0.80 -13.96 5.85
N GLN A 10 0.00 -13.30 6.70
CA GLN A 10 -1.35 -12.95 6.26
C GLN A 10 -1.26 -11.79 5.26
N SER A 11 -2.06 -11.84 4.20
CA SER A 11 -2.01 -10.87 3.13
C SER A 11 -3.39 -10.45 2.65
N ILE A 12 -3.52 -9.17 2.29
CA ILE A 12 -4.71 -8.61 1.64
C ILE A 12 -4.26 -7.92 0.35
N SER A 13 -4.88 -8.32 -0.76
CA SER A 13 -4.71 -7.66 -2.05
C SER A 13 -5.39 -6.30 -2.05
N LEU A 14 -4.65 -5.29 -2.49
CA LEU A 14 -5.11 -3.91 -2.61
C LEU A 14 -5.11 -3.49 -4.07
N ARG A 15 -6.20 -2.85 -4.49
CA ARG A 15 -6.33 -2.20 -5.79
C ARG A 15 -6.31 -0.69 -5.59
N VAL A 16 -5.25 -0.05 -6.05
CA VAL A 16 -5.05 1.41 -5.96
C VAL A 16 -5.90 2.11 -7.02
N ARG A 17 -6.43 3.29 -6.70
CA ARG A 17 -7.25 4.11 -7.60
C ARG A 17 -6.33 4.93 -8.49
N GLY A 18 -6.46 4.75 -9.81
CA GLY A 18 -5.41 5.10 -10.75
C GLY A 18 -4.34 4.01 -10.67
N GLU A 19 -3.84 3.54 -11.82
CA GLU A 19 -2.60 2.78 -11.79
C GLU A 19 -1.63 3.59 -10.93
N ALA A 20 -1.09 3.00 -9.88
CA ALA A 20 -0.08 3.67 -9.09
C ALA A 20 1.03 3.96 -10.11
N ASN A 21 1.11 5.20 -10.60
CA ASN A 21 2.21 5.68 -11.41
C ASN A 21 3.40 5.75 -10.46
N LEU A 22 3.86 4.58 -10.05
CA LEU A 22 5.06 4.37 -9.28
C LEU A 22 6.19 4.57 -10.27
N THR A 23 6.50 5.84 -10.52
CA THR A 23 7.66 6.20 -11.31
C THR A 23 8.89 5.83 -10.49
N LEU A 24 9.67 4.87 -11.01
CA LEU A 24 10.99 4.51 -10.52
C LEU A 24 11.93 5.71 -10.74
N GLU A 25 12.02 6.60 -9.76
CA GLU A 25 13.07 7.63 -9.72
C GLU A 25 14.37 6.97 -9.24
N ARG A 26 14.99 6.20 -10.15
CA ARG A 26 16.34 5.59 -10.11
C ARG A 26 16.93 5.24 -8.73
N ALA A 27 17.18 3.94 -8.54
CA ALA A 27 18.05 3.32 -7.52
C ALA A 27 19.51 3.88 -7.42
N ALA A 28 19.90 4.79 -8.32
CA ALA A 28 21.29 5.23 -8.52
C ALA A 28 21.79 6.29 -7.51
N THR A 29 20.93 6.83 -6.63
CA THR A 29 21.31 7.87 -5.64
C THR A 29 21.74 7.31 -4.28
N LEU A 30 21.57 6.01 -4.01
CA LEU A 30 21.88 5.44 -2.69
C LEU A 30 23.17 4.62 -2.62
N GLU A 31 23.69 4.10 -3.75
CA GLU A 31 24.88 3.25 -3.76
C GLU A 31 26.24 3.98 -3.85
N GLY A 32 26.30 5.31 -3.93
CA GLY A 32 27.63 5.95 -4.00
C GLY A 32 27.75 7.47 -4.04
N ASN A 33 26.68 8.24 -4.12
CA ASN A 33 26.77 9.71 -4.12
C ASN A 33 25.69 10.31 -3.21
N GLN A 34 26.10 11.00 -2.17
CA GLN A 34 25.20 11.62 -1.20
C GLN A 34 24.36 12.75 -1.82
N VAL A 35 23.07 12.73 -1.44
CA VAL A 35 22.13 13.86 -1.25
C VAL A 35 21.57 14.51 -2.52
N LEU A 36 20.34 14.14 -2.89
CA LEU A 36 19.42 15.10 -3.50
C LEU A 36 18.91 16.01 -2.36
N GLY A 37 19.20 17.31 -2.52
CA GLY A 37 19.27 18.37 -1.52
C GLY A 37 18.06 18.60 -0.60
N ASP A 38 18.39 19.14 0.58
CA ASP A 38 17.67 20.18 1.32
C ASP A 38 16.18 20.03 1.69
N GLY A 39 15.53 18.88 1.45
CA GLY A 39 14.08 18.82 1.67
C GLY A 39 13.45 17.44 1.70
N LEU A 40 14.12 16.43 2.25
CA LEU A 40 13.48 15.14 2.54
C LEU A 40 12.42 15.30 3.63
N ASN A 41 11.27 15.87 3.27
CA ASN A 41 9.99 15.57 3.90
C ASN A 41 9.74 14.09 3.66
N PHE A 42 10.41 13.24 4.45
CA PHE A 42 10.07 11.85 4.54
C PHE A 42 8.58 11.81 4.86
N PRO A 43 7.75 11.23 3.99
CA PRO A 43 6.34 11.14 4.30
C PRO A 43 6.23 10.33 5.59
N THR A 44 5.87 11.02 6.67
CA THR A 44 5.60 10.39 7.97
C THR A 44 4.48 9.38 7.83
N THR A 45 3.66 9.54 6.79
CA THR A 45 2.57 8.67 6.41
C THR A 45 2.57 8.41 4.89
N LEU A 46 2.35 7.15 4.51
CA LEU A 46 2.12 6.74 3.13
C LEU A 46 0.61 6.64 2.91
N ARG A 47 0.09 7.48 2.01
CA ARG A 47 -1.33 7.52 1.68
C ARG A 47 -1.60 6.74 0.40
N LEU A 48 -2.58 5.85 0.45
CA LEU A 48 -3.00 5.04 -0.70
C LEU A 48 -4.49 5.20 -0.91
N SER A 49 -4.87 5.78 -2.05
CA SER A 49 -6.26 5.74 -2.51
C SER A 49 -6.55 4.39 -3.13
N CYS A 50 -7.55 3.67 -2.65
CA CYS A 50 -7.88 2.31 -3.09
C CYS A 50 -9.37 2.18 -3.43
N VAL A 51 -9.67 1.16 -4.22
CA VAL A 51 -11.04 0.76 -4.57
C VAL A 51 -11.17 -0.74 -4.38
N TYR A 52 -12.22 -1.17 -3.68
CA TYR A 52 -12.65 -2.56 -3.65
C TYR A 52 -13.96 -2.70 -4.41
N ALA A 53 -13.99 -3.63 -5.36
CA ALA A 53 -15.17 -4.01 -6.11
C ALA A 53 -15.48 -5.48 -5.80
N PRO A 54 -16.69 -5.79 -5.33
CA PRO A 54 -17.07 -7.16 -4.99
C PRO A 54 -17.12 -8.02 -6.24
N THR A 55 -16.84 -9.29 -6.06
CA THR A 55 -16.90 -10.29 -7.13
C THR A 55 -18.30 -10.90 -7.28
N ASN A 56 -19.13 -10.80 -6.23
CA ASN A 56 -20.48 -11.32 -6.26
C ASN A 56 -21.45 -10.41 -7.05
N ALA A 57 -22.17 -10.99 -8.02
CA ALA A 57 -23.14 -10.27 -8.84
C ALA A 57 -24.47 -9.97 -8.12
N ILE A 58 -24.76 -10.66 -7.00
CA ILE A 58 -25.97 -10.43 -6.21
C ILE A 58 -25.72 -9.23 -5.28
N PRO A 59 -26.51 -8.14 -5.37
CA PRO A 59 -26.20 -6.88 -4.67
C PRO A 59 -26.05 -7.02 -3.14
N ALA A 60 -26.90 -7.82 -2.49
CA ALA A 60 -26.82 -8.05 -1.05
C ALA A 60 -25.51 -8.76 -0.65
N LEU A 61 -25.14 -9.81 -1.40
CA LEU A 61 -23.91 -10.57 -1.15
C LEU A 61 -22.65 -9.75 -1.49
N GLY A 62 -22.71 -8.89 -2.53
CA GLY A 62 -21.62 -7.99 -2.87
C GLY A 62 -21.39 -6.91 -1.79
N LEU A 63 -22.45 -6.44 -1.14
CA LEU A 63 -22.33 -5.56 0.02
C LEU A 63 -21.70 -6.30 1.21
N GLU A 64 -22.14 -7.52 1.52
CA GLU A 64 -21.56 -8.35 2.58
C GLU A 64 -20.07 -8.63 2.33
N GLU A 65 -19.69 -9.02 1.12
CA GLU A 65 -18.30 -9.23 0.69
C GLU A 65 -17.44 -7.98 0.94
N THR A 66 -17.97 -6.81 0.57
CA THR A 66 -17.28 -5.53 0.75
C THR A 66 -17.13 -5.14 2.20
N MET A 67 -18.16 -5.35 3.02
CA MET A 67 -18.08 -5.13 4.46
C MET A 67 -17.07 -6.08 5.11
N ALA A 68 -17.06 -7.36 4.71
CA ALA A 68 -16.08 -8.34 5.20
C ALA A 68 -14.65 -7.91 4.84
N HIS A 69 -14.41 -7.45 3.60
CA HIS A 69 -13.12 -6.90 3.18
C HIS A 69 -12.70 -5.70 4.04
N LEU A 70 -13.58 -4.71 4.25
CA LEU A 70 -13.26 -3.52 5.06
C LEU A 70 -12.97 -3.87 6.53
N ILE A 71 -13.68 -4.83 7.12
CA ILE A 71 -13.45 -5.31 8.49
C ILE A 71 -12.07 -5.99 8.57
N ALA A 72 -11.79 -6.92 7.67
CA ALA A 72 -10.51 -7.62 7.61
C ALA A 72 -9.34 -6.64 7.40
N LEU A 73 -9.52 -5.69 6.49
CA LEU A 73 -8.55 -4.65 6.20
C LEU A 73 -8.29 -3.73 7.40
N GLY A 74 -9.34 -3.34 8.14
CA GLY A 74 -9.20 -2.53 9.35
C GLY A 74 -8.31 -3.19 10.42
N ALA A 75 -8.42 -4.52 10.59
CA ALA A 75 -7.54 -5.28 11.47
C ALA A 75 -6.12 -5.42 10.89
N ALA A 76 -6.02 -5.70 9.58
CA ALA A 76 -4.75 -5.90 8.88
C ALA A 76 -3.86 -4.66 8.93
N ILE A 77 -4.40 -3.47 8.68
CA ILE A 77 -3.62 -2.22 8.66
C ILE A 77 -2.98 -1.92 10.02
N ARG A 78 -3.67 -2.24 11.12
CA ARG A 78 -3.13 -2.02 12.47
C ARG A 78 -1.92 -2.92 12.74
N GLN A 79 -1.84 -4.07 12.08
CA GLN A 79 -0.79 -5.08 12.23
C GLN A 79 0.10 -5.19 11.00
N ALA A 80 0.06 -4.20 10.11
CA ALA A 80 0.79 -4.23 8.86
C ALA A 80 2.29 -4.14 9.12
N VAL A 81 3.05 -5.00 8.46
CA VAL A 81 4.51 -5.09 8.58
C VAL A 81 5.20 -4.74 7.28
N ARG A 82 4.54 -4.95 6.14
CA ARG A 82 5.13 -4.72 4.82
C ARG A 82 4.06 -4.43 3.78
N LEU A 83 4.38 -3.53 2.85
CA LEU A 83 3.63 -3.33 1.61
C LEU A 83 4.45 -3.87 0.45
N GLU A 84 3.83 -4.61 -0.45
CA GLU A 84 4.46 -5.16 -1.65
C GLU A 84 3.80 -4.61 -2.91
N VAL A 85 4.63 -4.25 -3.88
CA VAL A 85 4.18 -3.76 -5.17
C VAL A 85 5.00 -4.44 -6.27
N SER A 86 4.32 -4.93 -7.30
CA SER A 86 4.96 -5.45 -8.50
C SER A 86 4.90 -4.41 -9.61
N ILE A 87 6.06 -4.08 -10.19
CA ILE A 87 6.24 -3.16 -11.32
C ILE A 87 7.10 -3.88 -12.34
N ASP A 88 6.63 -4.00 -13.59
CA ASP A 88 7.34 -4.67 -14.69
C ASP A 88 7.91 -6.05 -14.33
N GLY A 89 7.18 -6.83 -13.52
CA GLY A 89 7.57 -8.17 -13.06
C GLY A 89 8.54 -8.19 -11.86
N ALA A 90 9.03 -7.05 -11.40
CA ALA A 90 9.86 -6.93 -10.20
C ALA A 90 9.02 -6.55 -8.98
N THR A 91 9.29 -7.19 -7.83
CA THR A 91 8.64 -6.87 -6.56
C THR A 91 9.47 -5.89 -5.74
N TYR A 92 8.81 -4.83 -5.32
CA TYR A 92 9.32 -3.80 -4.44
C TYR A 92 8.56 -3.84 -3.12
N THR A 93 9.28 -3.63 -2.02
CA THR A 93 8.72 -3.75 -0.69
C THR A 93 8.96 -2.49 0.14
N ARG A 94 8.00 -2.14 0.98
CA ARG A 94 8.12 -1.07 1.98
C ARG A 94 7.87 -1.66 3.35
N ALA A 95 8.86 -1.58 4.25
CA ALA A 95 8.65 -1.91 5.65
C ALA A 95 7.66 -0.93 6.29
N LEU A 96 6.75 -1.44 7.10
CA LEU A 96 5.72 -0.66 7.80
C LEU A 96 5.83 -0.84 9.31
N ARG A 97 5.36 0.18 10.03
CA ARG A 97 5.11 0.11 11.47
C ARG A 97 3.62 -0.15 11.70
N PRO A 98 3.27 -0.92 12.75
CA PRO A 98 1.90 -1.04 13.22
C PRO A 98 1.24 0.32 13.49
N GLY A 99 -0.07 0.40 13.31
CA GLY A 99 -0.86 1.60 13.65
C GLY A 99 -1.34 2.45 12.49
N GLY A 100 -1.37 1.93 11.26
CA GLY A 100 -2.02 2.63 10.15
C GLY A 100 -3.52 2.82 10.37
N THR A 101 -4.15 3.63 9.52
CA THR A 101 -5.58 3.92 9.57
C THR A 101 -6.26 3.71 8.21
N LEU A 102 -7.58 3.55 8.26
CA LEU A 102 -8.47 3.39 7.11
C LEU A 102 -9.51 4.50 7.14
N ARG A 103 -9.71 5.20 6.02
CA ARG A 103 -10.78 6.15 5.83
C ARG A 103 -11.63 5.76 4.63
N VAL A 104 -12.84 5.28 4.88
CA VAL A 104 -13.82 5.05 3.79
C VAL A 104 -14.29 6.41 3.26
N ARG A 105 -14.18 6.60 1.94
CA ARG A 105 -14.57 7.82 1.23
C ARG A 105 -15.95 7.70 0.61
N ARG A 106 -16.25 6.52 0.06
CA ARG A 106 -17.52 6.22 -0.59
C ARG A 106 -17.83 4.73 -0.44
N LEU A 107 -19.10 4.42 -0.22
CA LEU A 107 -19.64 3.07 -0.31
C LEU A 107 -20.95 3.15 -1.10
N GLN A 108 -20.96 2.64 -2.34
CA GLN A 108 -22.14 2.69 -3.20
C GLN A 108 -22.23 1.44 -4.07
N ALA A 109 -23.42 0.83 -4.12
CA ALA A 109 -23.69 -0.36 -4.92
C ALA A 109 -22.67 -1.50 -4.67
N GLY A 110 -22.27 -1.69 -3.42
CA GLY A 110 -21.26 -2.68 -3.04
C GLY A 110 -19.83 -2.26 -3.36
N VAL A 111 -19.54 -1.17 -4.08
CA VAL A 111 -18.16 -0.71 -4.32
C VAL A 111 -17.72 0.22 -3.19
N ALA A 112 -16.52 -0.03 -2.63
CA ALA A 112 -15.91 0.82 -1.62
C ALA A 112 -14.71 1.59 -2.18
N GLU A 113 -14.74 2.92 -2.08
CA GLU A 113 -13.56 3.78 -2.26
C GLU A 113 -13.04 4.17 -0.89
N TYR A 114 -11.75 3.97 -0.64
CA TYR A 114 -11.16 4.24 0.67
C TYR A 114 -9.71 4.71 0.53
N GLU A 115 -9.22 5.37 1.58
CA GLU A 115 -7.84 5.80 1.70
C GLU A 115 -7.19 5.07 2.88
N LEU A 116 -6.00 4.53 2.65
CA LEU A 116 -5.15 3.96 3.66
C LEU A 116 -4.09 4.97 4.05
N GLU A 117 -3.89 5.16 5.35
CA GLU A 117 -2.72 5.88 5.86
C GLU A 117 -1.83 4.87 6.58
N LEU A 118 -0.69 4.54 5.98
CA LEU A 118 0.27 3.57 6.50
C LEU A 118 1.48 4.31 7.07
N LEU A 119 2.14 3.71 8.07
CA LEU A 119 3.31 4.29 8.71
C LEU A 119 4.57 3.61 8.18
N PRO A 120 5.41 4.28 7.37
CA PRO A 120 6.67 3.70 6.95
C PRO A 120 7.57 3.37 8.14
N GLY A 121 8.22 2.20 8.10
CA GLY A 121 9.28 1.80 9.04
C GLY A 121 10.67 2.25 8.59
N GLU A 122 10.86 2.43 7.29
CA GLU A 122 12.10 2.91 6.67
C GLU A 122 11.78 4.03 5.66
N PRO A 123 12.75 4.88 5.28
CA PRO A 123 12.52 5.98 4.35
C PRO A 123 12.56 5.57 2.87
N TRP A 124 13.12 4.41 2.54
CA TRP A 124 13.19 3.86 1.17
C TRP A 124 12.33 2.61 1.01
N TRP A 125 12.07 2.25 -0.25
CA TRP A 125 11.59 0.94 -0.65
C TRP A 125 12.78 0.00 -0.87
N ARG A 126 12.54 -1.30 -0.92
CA ARG A 126 13.54 -2.33 -1.24
C ARG A 126 13.13 -3.04 -2.51
N GLY A 127 13.95 -2.97 -3.55
CA GLY A 127 13.73 -3.64 -4.84
C GLY A 127 14.34 -5.04 -4.90
N PRO A 128 14.44 -5.63 -6.11
CA PRO A 128 15.12 -6.90 -6.33
C PRO A 128 16.55 -6.89 -5.76
N GLY A 129 16.96 -7.99 -5.14
CA GLY A 129 18.27 -8.06 -4.47
C GLY A 129 18.38 -7.27 -3.16
N ASN A 130 17.26 -6.77 -2.63
CA ASN A 130 17.18 -5.98 -1.40
C ASN A 130 17.85 -4.59 -1.49
N THR A 131 18.07 -4.09 -2.70
CA THR A 131 18.65 -2.76 -2.94
C THR A 131 17.64 -1.67 -2.55
N PRO A 132 18.05 -0.64 -1.79
CA PRO A 132 17.17 0.45 -1.42
C PRO A 132 16.87 1.34 -2.64
N VAL A 133 15.61 1.71 -2.83
CA VAL A 133 15.12 2.54 -3.94
C VAL A 133 14.09 3.56 -3.47
N LEU A 134 13.99 4.69 -4.18
CA LEU A 134 12.90 5.65 -3.97
C LEU A 134 11.77 5.32 -4.95
N LEU A 135 10.58 5.12 -4.41
CA LEU A 135 9.33 5.00 -5.19
C LEU A 135 8.33 6.00 -4.62
N TYR A 136 7.73 6.77 -5.51
CA TYR A 136 6.67 7.71 -5.18
C TYR A 136 5.33 7.07 -5.46
N VAL A 137 4.48 6.97 -4.43
CA VAL A 137 3.09 6.59 -4.59
C VAL A 137 2.27 7.87 -4.62
N GLY A 138 1.72 8.20 -5.79
CA GLY A 138 0.84 9.36 -5.99
C GLY A 138 -0.60 9.12 -5.54
#